data_AF-A0A0G9HD90-F1
#
_entry.id   AF-A0A0G9HD90-F1
#
_cell.length_a   1.000
_cell.length_b   1.000
_cell.length_c   1.000
_cell.angle_alpha   90.00
_cell.angle_beta   90.00
_cell.angle_gamma   90.00
#
_symmetry.space_group_name_H-M   'P 1'
#
loop_
_entity.id
_entity.type
_entity.pdbx_description
1 polymer ?
#
loop_
_entity_poly.entity_id
_entity_poly.type
_entity_poly.pdbx_seq_one_letter_code
_entity_poly.pdbx_strand_id
1 'polypeptide(L)' 'MQILYSPPQRAYTSIGIVSATRYKPGWTDPSVSDAIPQLQAAGAEIGADAVIVRSDRSNNDRHVVVEGEAIKFTSR' A
#
# COMPACT_ATOMS: atom_id res chain seq x y z
N MET A 1 -6.51 -4.39 -8.75
CA MET A 1 -5.61 -3.30 -8.32
C MET A 1 -4.29 -3.89 -7.85
N GLN A 2 -3.16 -3.30 -8.19
CA GLN A 2 -1.82 -3.86 -7.95
C GLN A 2 -1.10 -3.18 -6.78
N ILE A 3 -0.28 -3.92 -6.03
CA ILE A 3 0.69 -3.37 -5.07
C ILE A 3 2.08 -3.48 -5.69
N LEU A 4 2.81 -2.37 -5.74
CA LEU A 4 4.13 -2.26 -6.34
C LEU A 4 5.16 -1.92 -5.26
N TYR A 5 6.37 -2.47 -5.37
CA TYR A 5 7.50 -2.16 -4.47
C TYR A 5 8.54 -1.25 -5.13
N SER A 6 8.31 -0.89 -6.40
CA SER A 6 9.13 0.02 -7.17
C SER A 6 8.25 0.82 -8.12
N PRO A 7 8.68 2.03 -8.55
CA PRO A 7 7.96 2.79 -9.56
C PRO A 7 7.77 1.96 -10.85
N PRO A 8 6.56 1.93 -11.44
CA PRO A 8 6.33 1.24 -12.70
C PRO A 8 6.99 1.97 -13.87
N GLN A 9 7.36 1.23 -14.91
CA GLN A 9 7.93 1.80 -16.14
C GLN A 9 6.89 2.55 -17.00
N ARG A 10 5.61 2.25 -16.82
CA ARG A 10 4.50 2.93 -17.50
C ARG A 10 4.27 4.31 -16.89
N ALA A 11 3.97 5.31 -17.73
CA ALA A 11 3.57 6.63 -17.26
C ALA A 11 2.36 6.56 -16.30
N TYR A 12 2.45 7.30 -15.21
CA TYR A 12 1.41 7.39 -14.20
C TYR A 12 1.31 8.79 -13.61
N THR A 13 0.17 9.09 -13.00
CA THR A 13 -0.01 10.23 -12.10
C THR A 13 -0.26 9.72 -10.70
N SER A 14 0.35 10.40 -9.73
CA SER A 14 -0.04 10.27 -8.33
C SER A 14 -1.45 10.83 -8.16
N ILE A 15 -2.30 10.12 -7.42
CA ILE A 15 -3.66 10.57 -7.08
C ILE A 15 -3.87 10.71 -5.57
N GLY A 16 -2.87 10.37 -4.76
CA GLY A 16 -2.92 10.52 -3.32
C GLY A 16 -1.98 9.56 -2.59
N ILE A 17 -1.93 9.71 -1.27
CA ILE A 17 -1.27 8.77 -0.37
C ILE A 17 -2.35 7.99 0.36
N VAL A 18 -2.17 6.67 0.45
CA VAL A 18 -3.01 5.77 1.23
C VAL A 18 -2.18 5.16 2.35
N SER A 19 -2.79 4.97 3.51
CA SER A 19 -2.18 4.28 4.64
C SER A 19 -3.01 3.07 5.02
N ALA A 20 -2.30 2.00 5.40
CA ALA A 20 -2.90 0.77 5.87
C ALA A 20 -2.29 0.39 7.20
N THR A 21 -3.13 0.23 8.21
CA THR A 21 -2.73 -0.31 9.51
C THR A 21 -3.27 -1.72 9.66
N ARG A 22 -2.39 -2.68 9.93
CA ARG A 22 -2.77 -4.07 10.15
C ARG A 22 -2.22 -4.59 11.46
N TYR A 23 -3.13 -5.05 12.32
CA TYR A 23 -2.81 -5.87 13.49
C TYR A 23 -2.61 -7.33 13.08
N LYS A 24 -1.54 -7.96 13.57
CA LYS A 24 -1.33 -9.41 13.43
C LYS A 24 -1.16 -10.05 14.81
N PRO A 25 -2.14 -10.83 15.29
CA PRO A 25 -1.99 -11.57 16.53
C PRO A 25 -1.00 -12.74 16.34
N GLY A 26 -0.26 -13.07 17.39
CA GLY A 26 0.66 -14.21 17.43
C GLY A 26 2.13 -13.82 17.64
N TRP A 27 3.03 -14.76 17.36
CA TRP A 27 4.46 -14.64 17.62
C TRP A 27 5.27 -14.11 16.43
N THR A 28 4.66 -14.02 15.25
CA THR A 28 5.30 -13.53 14.03
C THR A 28 5.04 -12.04 13.86
N ASP A 29 6.09 -11.29 13.53
CA ASP A 29 5.93 -9.86 13.28
C ASP A 29 5.03 -9.60 12.06
N PRO A 30 4.20 -8.54 12.12
CA PRO A 30 3.41 -8.13 10.98
C PRO A 30 4.34 -7.64 9.85
N SER A 31 3.98 -8.00 8.62
CA SER A 31 4.74 -7.66 7.41
C SER A 31 3.89 -6.80 6.48
N VAL A 32 4.54 -6.13 5.53
CA VAL A 32 3.84 -5.40 4.46
C VAL A 32 2.83 -6.29 3.73
N SER A 33 3.15 -7.58 3.54
CA SER A 33 2.27 -8.54 2.90
C SER A 33 0.94 -8.74 3.65
N ASP A 34 0.95 -8.62 4.98
CA ASP A 34 -0.27 -8.72 5.79
C ASP A 34 -1.19 -7.49 5.61
N ALA A 35 -0.63 -6.34 5.23
CA ALA A 35 -1.34 -5.08 5.00
C ALA A 35 -1.80 -4.88 3.53
N ILE A 36 -1.40 -5.77 2.62
CA ILE A 36 -1.77 -5.70 1.19
C ILE A 36 -3.29 -5.56 0.99
N PRO A 37 -4.17 -6.34 1.65
CA PRO A 37 -5.61 -6.22 1.44
C PRO A 37 -6.16 -4.84 1.84
N GLN A 38 -5.63 -4.23 2.92
CA GLN A 38 -6.05 -2.89 3.35
C GLN A 38 -5.56 -1.81 2.40
N LEU A 39 -4.29 -1.88 1.97
CA LEU A 39 -3.78 -1.00 0.91
C LEU A 39 -4.61 -1.15 -0.36
N GLN A 40 -5.05 -2.38 -0.65
CA GLN A 40 -5.86 -2.65 -1.81
C GLN A 40 -7.24 -1.98 -1.73
N ALA A 41 -7.88 -2.07 -0.57
CA ALA A 41 -9.17 -1.41 -0.34
C ALA A 41 -9.02 0.12 -0.40
N ALA A 42 -8.02 0.68 0.29
CA ALA A 42 -7.80 2.13 0.37
C ALA A 42 -7.46 2.74 -1.00
N GLY A 43 -6.60 2.08 -1.80
CA GLY A 43 -6.31 2.52 -3.16
C GLY A 43 -7.55 2.44 -4.06
N ALA A 44 -8.36 1.38 -3.93
CA ALA A 44 -9.55 1.19 -4.76
C ALA A 44 -10.63 2.24 -4.45
N GLU A 45 -10.77 2.64 -3.18
CA GLU A 45 -11.73 3.67 -2.74
C GLU A 45 -11.49 5.02 -3.42
N ILE A 46 -10.23 5.38 -3.66
CA ILE A 46 -9.86 6.61 -4.39
C ILE A 46 -9.66 6.38 -5.90
N GLY A 47 -9.96 5.17 -6.39
CA GLY A 47 -9.90 4.82 -7.81
C GLY A 47 -8.49 4.62 -8.36
N ALA A 48 -7.53 4.19 -7.54
CA ALA A 48 -6.18 3.88 -7.98
C ALA A 48 -6.14 2.61 -8.85
N ASP A 49 -5.22 2.59 -9.82
CA ASP A 49 -4.91 1.38 -10.59
C ASP A 49 -3.89 0.51 -9.84
N ALA A 50 -2.97 1.19 -9.15
CA ALA A 50 -1.93 0.58 -8.34
C ALA A 50 -1.55 1.46 -7.13
N VAL A 51 -0.92 0.85 -6.14
CA VAL A 51 -0.33 1.51 -4.99
C VAL A 51 1.15 1.14 -4.92
N ILE A 52 2.04 2.14 -4.92
CA ILE A 52 3.49 1.95 -4.75
C ILE A 52 3.80 2.04 -3.25
N VAL A 53 4.28 0.97 -2.62
CA VAL A 53 4.74 1.00 -1.23
C VAL A 53 5.93 1.94 -1.12
N ARG A 54 5.81 2.95 -0.25
CA ARG A 54 6.86 3.97 -0.03
C ARG A 54 7.55 3.79 1.31
N SER A 55 6.79 3.44 2.34
CA SER A 55 7.31 3.22 3.68
C SER A 55 6.49 2.13 4.36
N ASP A 56 7.16 1.41 5.25
CA ASP A 56 6.50 0.56 6.23
C ASP A 56 7.15 0.79 7.59
N ARG A 57 6.31 0.71 8.62
CA ARG A 57 6.71 0.83 10.00
C ARG A 57 6.03 -0.26 10.79
N SER A 58 6.83 -1.17 11.33
CA SER A 58 6.38 -2.06 12.40
C SER A 58 6.36 -1.29 13.72
N ASN A 59 5.24 -1.34 14.42
CA ASN A 59 5.10 -0.84 15.77
C ASN A 59 5.22 -2.00 16.76
N ASN A 60 5.78 -1.72 17.94
CA ASN A 60 6.04 -2.72 19.00
C ASN A 60 4.75 -3.36 19.58
N ASP A 61 3.58 -2.95 19.13
CA ASP A 61 2.25 -3.41 19.53
C ASP A 61 1.61 -4.39 18.53
N ARG A 62 2.43 -5.00 17.64
CA ARG A 62 2.00 -5.93 16.59
C ARG A 62 1.15 -5.30 15.49
N HIS A 63 1.28 -4.00 15.29
CA HIS A 63 0.78 -3.34 14.09
C HIS A 63 1.90 -3.12 13.09
N VAL A 64 1.59 -3.27 11.82
CA VAL A 64 2.34 -2.64 10.74
C VAL A 64 1.51 -1.50 10.17
N VAL A 65 2.15 -0.36 9.99
CA VAL A 65 1.61 0.76 9.22
C VAL A 65 2.39 0.80 7.92
N VAL A 66 1.68 0.71 6.80
CA VAL A 66 2.28 0.82 5.47
C VAL A 66 1.69 2.03 4.77
N GLU A 67 2.55 2.88 4.24
CA GLU A 67 2.14 4.01 3.41
C GLU A 67 2.47 3.72 1.95
N GLY A 68 1.47 3.95 1.11
CA GLY A 68 1.56 3.73 -0.32
C GLY A 68 1.15 4.97 -1.09
N GLU A 69 1.86 5.23 -2.18
CA GLU A 69 1.43 6.22 -3.17
C GLU A 69 0.43 5.56 -4.11
N ALA A 70 -0.81 6.05 -4.10
CA ALA A 70 -1.84 5.62 -5.02
C ALA A 70 -1.65 6.31 -6.37
N ILE A 71 -1.63 5.51 -7.43
CA ILE A 71 -1.36 5.98 -8.78
C ILE A 71 -2.46 5.57 -9.75
N LYS A 72 -2.69 6.42 -10.75
CA LYS A 72 -3.41 6.08 -11.98
C LYS A 72 -2.44 6.06 -13.14
N PHE A 73 -2.54 5.05 -13.99
CA PHE A 73 -1.72 5.03 -15.20
C PHE A 73 -2.19 6.12 -16.17
N THR A 74 -1.25 6.97 -16.59
CA THR A 74 -1.49 8.09 -17.51
C THR A 74 -0.98 7.72 -18.89
N SER A 75 -1.65 6.78 -19.53
CA SER A 75 -1.60 6.67 -20.99
C SER A 75 -2.81 5.92 -21.49
N ARG A 76 -3.33 6.40 -22.63
CA ARG A 76 -4.50 5.93 -23.37
C ARG A 76 -4.55 4.42 -23.53
#